data_AF-A0A151AXT8-F1
#
_entry.id   AF-A0A151AXT8-F1
#
_cell.length_a   1.000
_cell.length_b   1.000
_cell.length_c   1.000
_cell.angle_alpha   90.00
_cell.angle_beta   90.00
_cell.angle_gamma   90.00
#
_symmetry.space_group_name_H-M   'P 1'
#
loop_
_entity.id
_entity.type
_entity.pdbx_description
1 polymer ?
#
loop_
_entity_poly.entity_id
_entity_poly.type
_entity_poly.pdbx_seq_one_letter_code
_entity_poly.pdbx_strand_id
1 'polypeptide(L)'
;MIRSWGWWPWLSLESFFLTLKIAKALWDAAYDVYDFYRLHQAWEIEPFIDLNPKNHAHFRHMPSLEVNKFGIPLCPAGHLMVYNGFDKKRSRIKWRCPLVAGSKRLKREINCPGPCSSSPYGRTVYTKPHDDLRLFTQTPRNSLTWKKVYANRSASERSFKRAKVDYELERCRVRRRRPGSGAATSRL
;
A
#
# COMPACT_ATOMS: atom_id res chain seq x y z
N MET A 1 29.85 40.43 -21.00
CA MET A 1 28.62 39.67 -21.32
C MET A 1 28.41 38.64 -20.21
N ILE A 2 27.85 39.06 -19.07
CA ILE A 2 27.55 38.19 -17.92
C ILE A 2 26.05 37.88 -17.99
N ARG A 3 25.69 36.62 -18.26
CA ARG A 3 24.31 36.17 -18.29
C ARG A 3 23.78 36.13 -16.86
N SER A 4 22.77 36.95 -16.60
CA SER A 4 22.02 37.00 -15.35
C SER A 4 21.47 35.62 -15.00
N TRP A 5 21.89 35.09 -13.85
CA TRP A 5 21.25 33.94 -13.22
C TRP A 5 19.89 34.41 -12.70
N GLY A 6 18.83 34.06 -13.44
CA GLY A 6 17.46 34.35 -13.07
C GLY A 6 17.10 33.65 -11.77
N TRP A 7 16.84 34.44 -10.75
CA TRP A 7 16.24 34.02 -9.50
C TRP A 7 14.85 33.46 -9.82
N TRP A 8 14.64 32.16 -9.61
CA TRP A 8 13.31 31.57 -9.69
C TRP A 8 12.43 32.26 -8.62
N PRO A 9 11.33 32.94 -8.98
CA PRO A 9 10.51 33.66 -8.00
C PRO A 9 9.76 32.67 -7.11
N TRP A 10 9.78 32.91 -5.79
CA TRP A 10 9.09 32.11 -4.75
C TRP A 10 7.64 31.72 -5.09
N LEU A 11 6.89 32.60 -5.76
CA LEU A 11 5.49 32.37 -6.19
C LEU A 11 5.32 31.20 -7.17
N SER A 12 6.36 30.89 -7.96
CA SER A 12 6.36 29.76 -8.90
C SER A 12 6.57 28.42 -8.18
N LEU A 13 7.30 28.42 -7.06
CA LEU A 13 7.44 27.25 -6.20
C LEU A 13 6.14 26.98 -5.42
N GLU A 14 5.48 28.00 -4.87
CA GLU A 14 4.20 27.82 -4.15
C GLU A 14 3.12 27.19 -5.03
N SER A 15 2.93 27.69 -6.25
CA SER A 15 1.98 27.10 -7.21
C SER A 15 2.36 25.67 -7.63
N PHE A 16 3.66 25.36 -7.70
CA PHE A 16 4.16 24.01 -7.93
C PHE A 16 3.91 23.06 -6.75
N PHE A 17 4.13 23.51 -5.51
CA PHE A 17 3.85 22.71 -4.30
C PHE A 17 2.35 22.45 -4.10
N LEU A 18 1.48 23.39 -4.48
CA LEU A 18 0.02 23.23 -4.46
C LEU A 18 -0.52 22.19 -5.46
N THR A 19 0.29 21.75 -6.43
CA THR A 19 -0.08 20.72 -7.42
C THR A 19 0.58 19.37 -7.17
N LEU A 20 1.35 19.22 -6.08
CA LEU A 20 1.96 17.94 -5.72
C LEU A 20 0.89 16.91 -5.33
N LYS A 21 0.76 15.89 -6.16
CA LYS A 21 -0.01 14.69 -5.84
C LYS A 21 0.89 13.67 -5.15
N ILE A 22 0.52 13.31 -3.92
CA ILE A 22 1.15 12.19 -3.21
C ILE A 22 0.77 10.90 -3.93
N ALA A 23 1.73 10.24 -4.57
CA ALA A 23 1.44 9.02 -5.33
C ALA A 23 1.34 7.77 -4.42
N LYS A 24 2.16 7.70 -3.38
CA LYS A 24 2.31 6.53 -2.51
C LYS A 24 2.49 6.98 -1.07
N ALA A 25 1.91 6.25 -0.14
CA ALA A 25 2.11 6.47 1.29
C ALA A 25 2.54 5.17 1.97
N LEU A 26 3.53 5.26 2.86
CA LEU A 26 4.08 4.14 3.59
C LEU A 26 3.66 4.23 5.05
N TRP A 27 3.05 3.17 5.57
CA TRP A 27 2.61 3.09 6.96
C TRP A 27 3.08 1.79 7.61
N ASP A 28 3.20 1.82 8.93
CA ASP A 28 3.42 0.61 9.72
C ASP A 28 2.12 -0.20 9.89
N ALA A 29 2.24 -1.39 10.49
CA ALA A 29 1.11 -2.29 10.69
C ALA A 29 0.07 -1.77 11.70
N ALA A 30 0.36 -0.75 12.51
CA ALA A 30 -0.64 -0.15 13.40
C ALA A 30 -1.73 0.59 12.61
N TYR A 31 -1.41 1.05 11.40
CA TYR A 31 -2.35 1.70 10.48
C TYR A 31 -3.12 0.71 9.59
N ASP A 32 -3.05 -0.59 9.88
CA ASP A 32 -3.82 -1.63 9.20
C ASP A 32 -5.30 -1.62 9.62
N VAL A 33 -5.98 -0.52 9.30
CA VAL A 33 -7.39 -0.24 9.58
C VAL A 33 -8.09 0.25 8.31
N TYR A 34 -9.33 -0.17 8.10
CA TYR A 34 -10.06 0.09 6.85
C TYR A 34 -10.19 1.58 6.48
N ASP A 35 -10.31 2.46 7.46
CA ASP A 35 -10.48 3.90 7.21
C ASP A 35 -9.25 4.52 6.56
N PHE A 36 -8.05 4.03 6.88
CA PHE A 36 -6.84 4.44 6.17
C PHE A 36 -6.94 4.02 4.70
N TYR A 37 -7.28 2.77 4.40
CA TYR A 37 -7.41 2.33 3.00
C TYR A 37 -8.48 3.11 2.22
N ARG A 38 -9.62 3.45 2.85
CA ARG A 38 -10.67 4.29 2.24
C ARG A 38 -10.18 5.71 1.94
N LEU A 39 -9.46 6.32 2.88
CA LEU A 39 -8.86 7.65 2.70
C LEU A 39 -7.90 7.65 1.50
N HIS A 40 -7.03 6.64 1.42
CA HIS A 40 -6.07 6.51 0.33
C HIS A 40 -6.78 6.30 -1.02
N GLN A 41 -7.85 5.51 -1.05
CA GLN A 41 -8.66 5.34 -2.26
C GLN A 41 -9.29 6.67 -2.71
N ALA A 42 -9.86 7.45 -1.79
CA ALA A 42 -10.49 8.74 -2.10
C ALA A 42 -9.48 9.78 -2.62
N TRP A 43 -8.23 9.73 -2.15
CA TRP A 43 -7.17 10.63 -2.55
C TRP A 43 -6.31 10.11 -3.71
N GLU A 44 -6.67 8.96 -4.28
CA GLU A 44 -5.92 8.29 -5.34
C GLU A 44 -4.45 7.98 -4.96
N ILE A 45 -4.20 7.77 -3.67
CA ILE A 45 -2.87 7.43 -3.13
C ILE A 45 -2.77 5.91 -3.02
N GLU A 46 -1.66 5.33 -3.46
CA GLU A 46 -1.40 3.91 -3.27
C GLU A 46 -0.88 3.64 -1.83
N PRO A 47 -1.63 2.88 -1.00
CA PRO A 47 -1.21 2.58 0.36
C PRO A 47 -0.24 1.40 0.42
N PHE A 48 0.91 1.59 1.09
CA PHE A 48 1.85 0.55 1.47
C PHE A 48 1.79 0.35 2.98
N ILE A 49 0.86 -0.50 3.41
CA ILE A 49 0.60 -0.80 4.83
C ILE A 49 0.86 -2.28 5.06
N ASP A 50 1.70 -2.59 6.05
CA ASP A 50 1.93 -3.97 6.46
C ASP A 50 0.73 -4.53 7.20
N LEU A 51 0.49 -5.84 7.08
CA LEU A 51 -0.69 -6.46 7.70
C LEU A 51 -0.42 -6.68 9.18
N ASN A 52 -1.34 -6.22 10.03
CA ASN A 52 -1.27 -6.50 11.45
C ASN A 52 -1.65 -7.97 11.70
N PRO A 53 -0.74 -8.80 12.26
CA PRO A 53 -1.03 -10.20 12.53
C PRO A 53 -2.14 -10.40 13.56
N LYS A 54 -2.37 -9.41 14.43
CA LYS A 54 -3.46 -9.43 15.42
C LYS A 54 -4.82 -9.15 14.78
N ASN A 55 -4.83 -8.48 13.63
CA ASN A 55 -6.03 -8.21 12.87
C ASN A 55 -6.29 -9.40 11.94
N HIS A 56 -6.87 -10.45 12.52
CA HIS A 56 -7.41 -11.56 11.74
C HIS A 56 -8.48 -10.98 10.82
N ALA A 57 -8.16 -10.83 9.54
CA ALA A 57 -9.18 -10.43 8.58
C ALA A 57 -10.28 -11.49 8.60
N HIS A 58 -11.46 -11.09 9.06
CA HIS A 58 -12.70 -11.74 8.67
C HIS A 58 -12.87 -11.50 7.18
N PHE A 59 -12.21 -12.33 6.38
CA PHE A 59 -12.42 -12.34 4.95
C PHE A 59 -13.89 -12.64 4.73
N ARG A 60 -14.62 -11.71 4.09
CA ARG A 60 -15.93 -12.06 3.55
C ARG A 60 -15.62 -13.03 2.42
N HIS A 61 -15.83 -14.31 2.69
CA HIS A 61 -15.56 -15.40 1.76
C HIS A 61 -16.04 -15.01 0.36
N MET A 62 -15.10 -14.87 -0.58
CA MET A 62 -15.43 -14.94 -2.00
C MET A 62 -15.71 -16.41 -2.31
N PRO A 63 -16.96 -16.83 -2.57
CA PRO A 63 -17.32 -18.25 -2.60
C PRO A 63 -16.60 -19.05 -3.69
N SER A 64 -16.07 -18.38 -4.72
CA SER A 64 -15.51 -19.01 -5.92
C SER A 64 -13.99 -18.96 -6.03
N LEU A 65 -13.28 -18.35 -5.08
CA LEU A 65 -11.83 -18.11 -5.22
C LEU A 65 -11.10 -18.20 -3.88
N GLU A 66 -10.28 -19.26 -3.74
CA GLU A 66 -9.36 -19.36 -2.61
C GLU A 66 -8.21 -18.36 -2.76
N VAL A 67 -7.97 -17.59 -1.70
CA VAL A 67 -6.89 -16.60 -1.61
C VAL A 67 -6.01 -16.90 -0.40
N ASN A 68 -4.71 -16.67 -0.53
CA ASN A 68 -3.80 -16.81 0.60
C ASN A 68 -3.89 -15.59 1.56
N LYS A 69 -3.13 -15.65 2.66
CA LYS A 69 -3.06 -14.56 3.66
C LYS A 69 -2.63 -13.19 3.13
N PHE A 70 -2.08 -13.12 1.91
CA PHE A 70 -1.65 -11.89 1.25
C PHE A 70 -2.62 -11.42 0.16
N GLY A 71 -3.77 -12.09 -0.01
CA GLY A 71 -4.73 -11.79 -1.07
C GLY A 71 -4.33 -12.28 -2.46
N ILE A 72 -3.39 -13.24 -2.54
CA ILE A 72 -2.97 -13.85 -3.82
C ILE A 72 -3.88 -15.07 -4.08
N PRO A 73 -4.56 -15.13 -5.22
CA PRO A 73 -5.44 -16.25 -5.54
C PRO A 73 -4.67 -17.52 -5.89
N LEU A 74 -5.31 -18.65 -5.60
CA LEU A 74 -4.89 -19.99 -6.00
C LEU A 74 -5.58 -20.38 -7.31
N CYS A 75 -4.87 -21.13 -8.15
CA CYS A 75 -5.49 -21.80 -9.29
C CYS A 75 -6.23 -23.08 -8.82
N PRO A 76 -7.11 -23.67 -9.65
CA PRO A 76 -7.78 -24.93 -9.30
C PRO A 76 -6.85 -26.11 -8.99
N ALA A 77 -5.60 -26.05 -9.45
CA ALA A 77 -4.57 -27.04 -9.15
C ALA A 77 -3.77 -26.71 -7.86
N GLY A 78 -4.21 -25.73 -7.06
CA GLY A 78 -3.61 -25.36 -5.78
C GLY A 78 -2.37 -24.47 -5.86
N HIS A 79 -1.98 -23.98 -7.04
CA HIS A 79 -0.78 -23.15 -7.20
C HIS A 79 -1.10 -21.65 -7.10
N LEU A 80 -0.23 -20.90 -6.40
CA LEU A 80 -0.35 -19.43 -6.33
C LEU A 80 -0.21 -18.80 -7.71
N MET A 81 -1.14 -17.91 -8.04
CA MET A 81 -1.14 -17.21 -9.30
C MET A 81 -0.12 -16.06 -9.33
N VAL A 82 0.36 -15.73 -10.53
CA VAL A 82 1.38 -14.69 -10.75
C VAL A 82 0.70 -13.37 -11.06
N TYR A 83 1.12 -12.31 -10.38
CA TYR A 83 0.67 -10.95 -10.67
C TYR A 83 1.07 -10.54 -12.09
N ASN A 84 0.10 -10.05 -12.86
CA ASN A 84 0.27 -9.63 -14.26
C ASN A 84 -0.20 -8.18 -14.48
N GLY A 85 -0.23 -7.36 -13.42
CA GLY A 85 -0.55 -5.94 -13.50
C GLY A 85 -1.92 -5.56 -12.95
N PHE A 86 -2.08 -4.25 -12.73
CA PHE A 86 -3.32 -3.62 -12.29
C PHE A 86 -3.99 -2.91 -13.49
N ASP A 87 -5.24 -3.25 -13.75
CA ASP A 87 -6.09 -2.65 -14.78
C ASP A 87 -6.81 -1.44 -14.16
N LYS A 88 -6.27 -0.25 -14.39
CA LYS A 88 -6.80 1.02 -13.84
C LYS A 88 -8.22 1.31 -14.32
N LYS A 89 -8.54 1.00 -15.58
CA LYS A 89 -9.86 1.31 -16.17
C LYS A 89 -10.99 0.54 -15.49
N ARG A 90 -10.70 -0.71 -15.08
CA ARG A 90 -11.69 -1.60 -14.46
C ARG A 90 -11.45 -1.84 -12.96
N SER A 91 -10.50 -1.10 -12.37
CA SER A 91 -10.05 -1.22 -10.98
C SER A 91 -9.93 -2.69 -10.54
N ARG A 92 -9.04 -3.45 -11.20
CA ARG A 92 -8.87 -4.88 -10.91
C ARG A 92 -7.43 -5.33 -11.08
N ILE A 93 -7.02 -6.26 -10.24
CA ILE A 93 -5.72 -6.91 -10.28
C ILE A 93 -5.83 -8.14 -11.18
N LYS A 94 -4.92 -8.27 -12.15
CA LYS A 94 -4.86 -9.40 -13.06
C LYS A 94 -3.84 -10.42 -12.56
N TRP A 95 -4.28 -11.67 -12.41
CA TRP A 95 -3.48 -12.81 -12.02
C TRP A 95 -3.44 -13.85 -13.13
N ARG A 96 -2.27 -14.45 -13.38
CA ARG A 96 -2.09 -15.45 -14.43
C ARG A 96 -1.51 -16.74 -13.90
N CYS A 97 -1.78 -17.81 -14.63
CA CYS A 97 -1.24 -19.13 -14.36
C CYS A 97 0.30 -19.09 -14.28
N PRO A 98 0.90 -19.62 -13.20
CA PRO A 98 2.34 -19.61 -13.00
C PRO A 98 3.11 -20.47 -14.01
N LEU A 99 2.50 -21.54 -14.55
CA LEU A 99 3.11 -22.34 -15.63
C LEU A 99 3.34 -21.55 -16.91
N VAL A 100 2.51 -20.55 -17.19
CA VAL A 100 2.60 -19.74 -18.42
C VAL A 100 3.33 -18.44 -18.17
N ALA A 101 2.97 -17.70 -17.12
CA ALA A 101 3.46 -16.35 -16.83
C ALA A 101 4.55 -16.29 -15.76
N GLY A 102 4.87 -17.40 -15.09
CA GLY A 102 5.90 -17.45 -14.05
C GLY A 102 7.33 -17.37 -14.58
N SER A 103 8.29 -17.26 -13.66
CA SER A 103 9.70 -17.34 -13.99
C SER A 103 10.09 -18.75 -14.46
N LYS A 104 11.20 -18.89 -15.20
CA LYS A 104 11.71 -20.22 -15.61
C LYS A 104 11.91 -21.17 -14.43
N ARG A 105 12.28 -20.64 -13.26
CA ARG A 105 12.40 -21.42 -12.01
C ARG A 105 11.04 -21.91 -11.54
N LEU A 106 10.08 -21.00 -11.39
CA LEU A 106 8.73 -21.34 -10.93
C LEU A 106 8.05 -22.37 -11.84
N LYS A 107 8.23 -22.23 -13.17
CA LYS A 107 7.69 -23.19 -14.14
C LYS A 107 8.23 -24.62 -13.97
N ARG A 108 9.47 -24.78 -13.50
CA ARG A 108 10.09 -26.10 -13.25
C ARG A 108 9.65 -26.70 -11.92
N GLU A 109 9.33 -25.86 -10.93
CA GLU A 109 8.88 -26.28 -9.61
C GLU A 109 7.40 -26.72 -9.62
N ILE A 110 6.62 -26.23 -10.58
CA ILE A 110 5.19 -26.53 -10.67
C ILE A 110 4.97 -27.77 -11.52
N ASN A 111 4.36 -28.76 -10.89
CA ASN A 111 3.78 -29.90 -11.57
C ASN A 111 2.25 -29.75 -11.58
N CYS A 112 1.66 -29.71 -12.78
CA CYS A 112 0.21 -29.80 -12.96
C CYS A 112 -0.10 -31.04 -13.81
N PRO A 113 -0.78 -32.06 -13.26
CA PRO A 113 -1.11 -33.29 -13.98
C PRO A 113 -2.01 -33.04 -15.20
N GLY A 114 -2.75 -31.93 -15.21
CA GLY A 114 -3.44 -31.39 -16.38
C GLY A 114 -3.43 -29.87 -16.37
N PRO A 115 -3.36 -29.21 -17.55
CA PRO A 115 -3.39 -27.76 -17.62
C PRO A 115 -4.74 -27.22 -17.13
N CYS A 116 -4.72 -26.24 -16.22
CA CYS A 116 -5.92 -25.62 -15.65
C CYS A 116 -6.75 -24.79 -16.65
N SER A 117 -6.28 -24.66 -17.90
CA SER A 117 -6.93 -24.00 -19.03
C SER A 117 -6.31 -24.50 -20.33
N SER A 118 -7.13 -24.65 -21.37
CA SER A 118 -6.69 -25.02 -22.73
C SER A 118 -6.05 -23.86 -23.51
N SER A 119 -6.21 -22.61 -23.04
CA SER A 119 -5.66 -21.44 -23.73
C SER A 119 -4.13 -21.39 -23.60
N PRO A 120 -3.38 -21.07 -24.68
CA PRO A 120 -1.93 -20.80 -24.61
C PRO A 120 -1.59 -19.64 -23.65
N TYR A 121 -2.54 -18.72 -23.44
CA TYR A 121 -2.39 -17.63 -22.47
C TYR A 121 -2.55 -18.10 -21.01
N GLY A 122 -2.96 -19.35 -20.79
CA GLY A 122 -3.25 -19.91 -19.48
C GLY A 122 -4.45 -19.29 -18.80
N ARG A 123 -4.81 -19.83 -17.63
CA ARG A 123 -5.91 -19.30 -16.82
C ARG A 123 -5.56 -17.91 -16.28
N THR A 124 -6.54 -17.01 -16.35
CA THR A 124 -6.46 -15.67 -15.77
C THR A 124 -7.55 -15.51 -14.72
N VAL A 125 -7.21 -14.91 -13.59
CA VAL A 125 -8.14 -14.58 -12.50
C VAL A 125 -8.03 -13.10 -12.21
N TYR A 126 -9.12 -12.51 -11.72
CA TYR A 126 -9.16 -11.10 -11.34
C TYR A 126 -9.63 -10.97 -9.90
N THR A 127 -8.93 -10.18 -9.10
CA THR A 127 -9.41 -9.69 -7.80
C THR A 127 -9.61 -8.18 -7.91
N LYS A 128 -10.56 -7.61 -7.16
CA LYS A 128 -10.84 -6.17 -7.23
C LYS A 128 -10.61 -5.53 -5.87
N PRO A 129 -9.97 -4.34 -5.80
CA PRO A 129 -9.81 -3.61 -4.55
C PRO A 129 -11.13 -3.37 -3.81
N HIS A 130 -12.26 -3.24 -4.51
CA HIS A 130 -13.56 -3.05 -3.87
C HIS A 130 -14.05 -4.24 -3.03
N ASP A 131 -13.54 -5.45 -3.30
CA ASP A 131 -13.95 -6.65 -2.55
C ASP A 131 -13.32 -6.62 -1.15
N ASP A 132 -12.04 -6.23 -1.11
CA ASP A 132 -11.29 -6.04 0.11
C ASP A 132 -10.13 -5.05 -0.17
N LEU A 133 -10.30 -3.80 0.27
CA LEU A 133 -9.30 -2.74 0.08
C LEU A 133 -8.01 -3.03 0.83
N ARG A 134 -8.11 -3.78 1.93
CA ARG A 134 -6.97 -4.18 2.74
C ARG A 134 -6.18 -5.23 1.99
N LEU A 135 -6.77 -6.32 1.50
CA LEU A 135 -6.02 -7.42 0.87
C LEU A 135 -5.66 -7.15 -0.59
N PHE A 136 -6.58 -6.60 -1.39
CA PHE A 136 -6.42 -6.43 -2.83
C PHE A 136 -5.88 -5.04 -3.18
N THR A 137 -4.61 -4.82 -2.83
CA THR A 137 -3.88 -3.58 -3.17
C THR A 137 -3.33 -3.62 -4.59
N GLN A 138 -3.21 -2.44 -5.23
CA GLN A 138 -2.72 -2.32 -6.62
C GLN A 138 -1.38 -3.02 -6.82
N THR A 139 -0.40 -2.73 -5.95
CA THR A 139 0.81 -3.53 -5.81
C THR A 139 0.57 -4.64 -4.79
N PRO A 140 0.64 -5.93 -5.18
CA PRO A 140 0.46 -7.03 -4.23
C PRO A 140 1.52 -7.03 -3.14
N ARG A 141 1.11 -7.31 -1.91
CA ARG A 141 2.05 -7.49 -0.79
C ARG A 141 2.98 -8.67 -1.05
N ASN A 142 4.17 -8.61 -0.45
CA ASN A 142 5.25 -9.58 -0.61
C ASN A 142 5.84 -9.68 -2.03
N SER A 143 5.34 -8.92 -3.01
CA SER A 143 5.99 -8.77 -4.31
C SER A 143 7.33 -8.05 -4.18
N LEU A 144 8.24 -8.28 -5.13
CA LEU A 144 9.55 -7.60 -5.16
C LEU A 144 9.40 -6.08 -5.23
N THR A 145 8.43 -5.60 -6.00
CA THR A 145 8.10 -4.17 -6.11
C THR A 145 7.61 -3.63 -4.77
N TRP A 146 6.76 -4.37 -4.06
CA TRP A 146 6.27 -3.96 -2.74
C TRP A 146 7.42 -3.86 -1.74
N LYS A 147 8.25 -4.91 -1.64
CA LYS A 147 9.41 -4.94 -0.74
C LYS A 147 10.37 -3.79 -1.01
N LYS A 148 10.64 -3.50 -2.28
CA LYS A 148 11.53 -2.39 -2.67
C LYS A 148 11.00 -1.03 -2.22
N VAL A 149 9.72 -0.76 -2.42
CA VAL A 149 9.11 0.50 -1.97
C VAL A 149 9.08 0.54 -0.45
N TYR A 150 8.63 -0.54 0.19
CA TYR A 150 8.45 -0.59 1.63
C TYR A 150 9.75 -0.48 2.43
N ALA A 151 10.88 -0.90 1.86
CA ALA A 151 12.21 -0.72 2.45
C ALA A 151 12.58 0.74 2.74
N ASN A 152 11.94 1.71 2.08
CA ASN A 152 12.16 3.14 2.35
C ASN A 152 11.64 3.58 3.74
N ARG A 153 10.76 2.80 4.38
CA ARG A 153 10.22 3.07 5.73
C ARG A 153 11.33 3.25 6.77
N SER A 154 12.43 2.51 6.64
CA SER A 154 13.58 2.57 7.55
C SER A 154 14.19 3.97 7.64
N ALA A 155 14.06 4.80 6.60
CA ALA A 155 14.50 6.19 6.66
C ALA A 155 13.67 7.01 7.66
N SER A 156 12.33 6.88 7.61
CA SER A 156 11.42 7.53 8.54
C SER A 156 11.63 7.03 9.97
N GLU A 157 11.81 5.73 10.17
CA GLU A 157 12.09 5.15 11.49
C GLU A 157 13.39 5.70 12.11
N ARG A 158 14.46 5.85 11.31
CA ARG A 158 15.71 6.46 11.78
C ARG A 158 15.51 7.92 12.18
N SER A 159 14.75 8.69 11.40
CA SER A 159 14.41 10.08 11.74
C SER A 159 13.59 10.15 13.04
N PHE A 160 12.59 9.28 13.20
CA PHE A 160 11.81 9.20 14.44
C PHE A 160 12.65 8.79 15.65
N LYS A 161 13.55 7.81 15.49
CA LYS A 161 14.49 7.40 16.54
C LYS A 161 15.38 8.56 16.97
N ARG A 162 15.93 9.31 16.01
CA ARG A 162 16.77 10.48 16.30
C ARG A 162 15.99 11.56 17.05
N ALA A 163 14.76 11.84 16.60
CA ALA A 163 13.89 12.79 17.30
C ALA A 163 13.58 12.34 18.73
N LYS A 164 13.10 11.10 18.91
CA LYS A 164 12.67 10.62 20.23
C LYS A 164 13.81 10.39 21.21
N VAL A 165 14.86 9.69 20.77
CA VAL A 165 15.96 9.22 21.63
C VAL A 165 17.07 10.26 21.69
N ASP A 166 17.63 10.64 20.54
CA ASP A 166 18.85 11.45 20.51
C ASP A 166 18.57 12.91 20.91
N TYR A 167 17.36 13.42 20.63
CA TYR A 167 16.91 14.74 21.08
C TYR A 167 16.03 14.69 22.33
N GLU A 168 15.87 13.52 22.94
CA GLU A 168 15.09 13.31 24.17
C GLU A 168 13.72 14.00 24.15
N LEU A 169 13.00 13.92 23.01
CA LEU A 169 11.75 14.66 22.80
C LEU A 169 10.73 14.44 23.94
N GLU A 170 10.73 13.24 24.52
CA GLU A 170 9.83 12.86 25.61
C GLU A 170 10.20 13.52 26.96
N ARG A 171 11.44 13.98 27.12
CA ARG A 171 11.91 14.73 28.28
C ARG A 171 11.77 16.24 28.11
N CYS A 172 11.51 16.73 26.90
CA CYS A 172 11.26 18.15 26.66
C CYS A 172 9.99 18.59 27.41
N ARG A 173 10.14 19.55 28.33
CA ARG A 173 9.01 20.19 29.01
C ARG A 173 8.34 21.18 28.06
N VAL A 174 7.28 20.74 27.40
CA VAL A 174 6.44 21.63 26.58
C VAL A 174 5.57 22.49 27.51
N ARG A 175 5.70 23.82 27.40
CA ARG A 175 4.84 24.76 28.13
C ARG A 175 3.40 24.57 27.63
N ARG A 176 2.51 24.07 28.48
CA ARG A 176 1.08 23.95 28.13
C ARG A 176 0.57 25.34 27.76
N ARG A 177 -0.03 25.48 26.58
CA ARG A 177 -0.79 26.68 26.23
C ARG A 177 -1.96 26.73 27.21
N ARG A 178 -2.06 27.80 28.01
CA ARG A 178 -3.24 28.02 28.86
C ARG A 178 -4.46 28.01 27.92
N PRO A 179 -5.51 27.21 28.19
CA PRO A 179 -6.80 27.44 27.57
C PRO A 179 -7.14 28.91 27.83
N GLY A 180 -7.44 29.68 26.77
CA GLY A 180 -7.82 31.07 26.92
C GLY A 180 -8.95 31.17 27.96
N SER A 181 -8.73 31.98 28.98
CA SER A 181 -9.77 32.37 29.94
C SER A 181 -10.90 33.05 29.18
N GLY A 182 -11.96 32.31 28.89
CA GLY A 182 -13.17 32.80 28.23
C GLY A 182 -14.36 31.94 28.62
N ALA A 183 -15.29 32.56 29.36
CA ALA A 183 -16.59 32.09 29.79
C ALA A 183 -16.64 31.08 30.97
N ALA A 184 -16.77 31.65 32.17
CA ALA A 184 -17.56 31.04 33.23
C ALA A 184 -19.03 31.00 32.80
N THR A 185 -19.73 29.88 33.03
CA THR A 185 -21.01 29.85 33.76
C THR A 185 -21.50 28.41 33.98
N SER A 186 -21.69 28.10 35.27
CA SER A 186 -22.57 27.12 35.93
C SER A 186 -22.80 25.72 35.32
N ARG A 187 -22.32 24.71 36.05
CA ARG A 187 -23.04 23.44 36.22
C ARG A 187 -24.13 23.63 37.28
N LEU A 188 -25.30 23.06 37.03
CA LEU A 188 -26.20 22.59 38.09
C LEU A 188 -25.63 21.29 38.69
#